data_AF-A0A352WUX6-F1
#
_entry.id   AF-A0A352WUX6-F1
#
_cell.length_a   1.000
_cell.length_b   1.000
_cell.length_c   1.000
_cell.angle_alpha   90.00
_cell.angle_beta   90.00
_cell.angle_gamma   90.00
#
_symmetry.space_group_name_H-M   'P 1'
#
loop_
_entity.id
_entity.type
_entity.pdbx_description
1 polymer ?
#
loop_
_entity_poly.entity_id
_entity_poly.type
_entity_poly.pdbx_seq_one_letter_code
_entity_poly.pdbx_strand_id
1 'polypeptide(L)' 'MDNLLTVLQNNPYPGRGIVMGKTTDGKQAVVVYFIMGRSNNSRNR' A
#
# COMPACT_ATOMS: atom_id res chain seq x y z
N MET A 1 -15.10 -8.78 -3.53
CA MET A 1 -13.64 -8.63 -3.32
C MET A 1 -13.35 -7.16 -3.44
N ASP A 2 -12.93 -6.52 -2.37
CA ASP A 2 -12.81 -5.06 -2.37
C ASP A 2 -11.59 -4.60 -3.17
N ASN A 3 -11.75 -3.49 -3.91
CA ASN A 3 -10.68 -2.91 -4.68
C ASN A 3 -9.63 -2.29 -3.73
N LEU A 4 -8.33 -2.59 -3.97
CA LEU A 4 -7.25 -2.12 -3.10
C LEU A 4 -7.21 -0.59 -2.96
N LEU A 5 -7.45 0.16 -4.05
CA LEU A 5 -7.47 1.63 -3.96
C LEU A 5 -8.56 2.09 -2.98
N THR A 6 -9.76 1.53 -3.08
CA THR A 6 -10.88 1.87 -2.20
C THR A 6 -10.54 1.57 -0.74
N VAL A 7 -9.85 0.46 -0.46
CA VAL A 7 -9.42 0.11 0.90
C VAL A 7 -8.40 1.12 1.43
N LEU A 8 -7.38 1.47 0.63
CA LEU A 8 -6.32 2.39 1.06
C LEU A 8 -6.81 3.84 1.20
N GLN A 9 -7.74 4.28 0.34
CA GLN A 9 -8.30 5.63 0.39
C GLN A 9 -9.18 5.85 1.62
N ASN A 10 -10.01 4.86 1.98
CA ASN A 10 -10.99 5.01 3.05
C ASN A 10 -10.46 4.56 4.43
N ASN A 11 -9.30 3.92 4.49
CA ASN A 11 -8.68 3.50 5.75
C ASN A 11 -7.37 4.26 5.98
N PRO A 12 -7.35 5.31 6.81
CA PRO A 12 -6.12 6.04 7.13
C PRO A 12 -5.07 5.17 7.84
N TYR A 13 -5.48 4.01 8.38
CA TYR A 13 -4.59 2.99 8.94
C TYR A 13 -4.88 1.61 8.33
N PRO A 14 -4.45 1.35 7.08
CA PRO A 14 -4.65 0.07 6.42
C PRO A 14 -3.72 -1.03 6.99
N GLY A 15 -2.79 -0.65 7.86
CA GLY A 15 -1.84 -1.56 8.51
C GLY A 15 -0.58 -1.74 7.68
N ARG A 16 -0.29 -2.98 7.29
CA ARG A 16 0.95 -3.36 6.59
C ARG A 16 0.57 -4.06 5.30
N GLY A 17 1.26 -3.78 4.21
CA GLY A 17 0.94 -4.39 2.93
C GLY A 17 2.12 -4.44 1.98
N ILE A 18 2.07 -5.42 1.07
CA ILE A 18 2.97 -5.57 -0.06
C ILE A 18 2.10 -5.68 -1.30
N VAL A 19 2.41 -4.88 -2.32
CA VAL A 19 1.78 -4.88 -3.62
C VAL A 19 2.85 -5.27 -4.64
N MET A 20 2.54 -6.26 -5.47
CA MET A 20 3.40 -6.69 -6.55
C MET A 20 2.68 -6.45 -7.87
N GLY A 21 3.42 -5.99 -8.87
CA GLY A 21 2.88 -5.70 -10.18
C GLY A 21 3.98 -5.55 -11.21
N LYS A 22 3.62 -4.96 -12.34
CA LYS A 22 4.54 -4.61 -13.41
C LYS A 22 4.30 -3.17 -13.85
N THR A 23 5.28 -2.57 -14.50
CA THR A 23 5.07 -1.32 -15.24
C THR A 23 4.03 -1.51 -16.33
N THR A 24 3.42 -0.42 -16.80
CA THR A 24 2.35 -0.45 -17.81
C THR A 24 2.80 -1.12 -19.10
N ASP A 25 4.09 -1.03 -19.45
CA ASP A 25 4.70 -1.69 -20.60
C ASP A 25 5.11 -3.16 -20.35
N GLY A 26 4.90 -3.66 -19.13
CA GLY A 26 5.18 -5.03 -18.72
C GLY A 26 6.66 -5.39 -18.57
N LYS A 27 7.59 -4.45 -18.80
CA LYS A 27 9.03 -4.74 -18.87
C LYS A 27 9.70 -4.84 -17.51
N GLN A 28 9.14 -4.20 -16.49
CA GLN A 28 9.74 -4.15 -15.16
C GLN A 28 8.75 -4.70 -14.13
N ALA A 29 9.25 -5.52 -13.21
CA ALA A 29 8.51 -5.91 -12.03
C ALA A 29 8.60 -4.78 -11.00
N VAL A 30 7.48 -4.49 -10.33
CA VAL A 30 7.39 -3.46 -9.31
C VAL A 30 6.89 -4.09 -8.03
N VAL A 31 7.58 -3.81 -6.93
CA VAL A 31 7.16 -4.18 -5.59
C VAL A 31 7.07 -2.91 -4.76
N VAL A 32 5.91 -2.69 -4.16
CA VAL A 32 5.67 -1.59 -3.23
C VAL A 32 5.32 -2.20 -1.89
N TYR A 33 5.93 -1.71 -0.82
CA TYR A 33 5.58 -2.10 0.54
C TYR A 33 5.28 -0.85 1.36
N PHE A 34 4.38 -1.01 2.34
CA PHE A 34 4.09 0.02 3.32
C PHE A 34 3.89 -0.59 4.70
N ILE A 35 4.35 0.15 5.71
CA ILE A 35 4.25 -0.22 7.11
C ILE A 35 3.70 0.99 7.84
N MET A 36 2.42 0.95 8.19
CA MET A 36 1.78 2.02 8.95
C MET A 36 1.47 1.52 10.36
N GLY A 37 2.01 2.20 11.37
CA GLY A 37 1.73 1.89 12.77
C GLY A 37 0.56 2.69 13.33
N ARG A 38 0.07 2.29 14.50
CA ARG A 38 -1.11 2.91 15.14
C ARG A 38 -0.78 4.17 15.95
N SER A 39 0.47 4.35 16.38
CA SER A 39 0.92 5.50 17.17
C SER A 39 1.21 6.71 16.29
N ASN A 40 1.03 7.92 16.84
CA ASN A 40 1.23 9.17 16.08
C ASN A 40 2.61 9.23 15.38
N ASN A 41 3.67 8.84 16.08
CA ASN A 41 5.03 8.85 15.52
C ASN A 41 5.24 7.79 14.42
N SER A 42 4.48 6.70 14.44
CA SER A 42 4.55 5.64 13.42
C SER A 42 3.67 5.89 12.19
N ARG A 43 2.89 6.98 12.22
CA ARG A 43 2.07 7.46 11.09
C ARG A 43 2.83 8.45 10.19
N ASN A 44 3.98 8.96 10.65
CA ASN A 44 4.81 9.95 9.95
C ASN A 44 5.87 9.33 9.01
N ARG A 45 5.55 8.22 8.33
CA ARG A 45 6.43 7.66 7.29
C ARG A 45 5.71 7.59 5.95
#